data_AF-A0A5N7UBR9-F1
#
_entry.id   AF-A0A5N7UBR9-F1
#
_cell.length_a   1.000
_cell.length_b   1.000
_cell.length_c   1.000
_cell.angle_alpha   90.00
_cell.angle_beta   90.00
_cell.angle_gamma   90.00
#
_symmetry.space_group_name_H-M   'P 1'
#
loop_
_entity.id
_entity.type
_entity.pdbx_description
1 polymer ?
#
loop_
_entity_poly.entity_id
_entity_poly.type
_entity_poly.pdbx_seq_one_letter_code
_entity_poly.pdbx_strand_id
1 'polypeptide(L)'
;KLFGYELKFASTSDAAVAPANYNGNITEMIWKSTADNTLKKYSYRYDQYNRLLAGVYQEPETTIPQNGFYNETMNYDANGNITSLQRNQKNTGGFAAQIDNLTYAYAGNRLLTVTDSSQNYAGYPDVSGNTIGYDDNGNMENHVDKGILQIDYNLLNLPKKITFNQTYEVRNVITGLYDTNNITTQYTYRADGVKLKKLYTYGIAKNSLEVFKTTEYLDGFQYEFEGAFVLDSVLKFVPTSEGYYNFENNKYIYTYTDHLGNVRLSYAKGTNGSAEALEENSYYPFGLKQQTPAIGVSNPAYKYQYNGKELQEETGWNDYGARMYMADIGRWGVVDPLAEGSRRYSPYAYALNNPMRFIDPDGRYVTDVNGNGSHMIYDGEDVSGMLSLYQGMSSGSSNSSNNAFPSLNHSYIDATGAGGGSSPTFQFPKGTEEYYQKNYPAFYDFVKNLLPNIVKDPNFLQAFMDITGMSQEEVIKAFTYGQGPTLHDWDVEFSNGQYDYAMSHHKDDLNNISISNMVLNWFEKANKDPKSVEGITNLFLMSGIIGHEGAHWGNNVKGPGEAMNNFINNFNGEHGEAFEYRVFKNDFKGVEPAKGHLQMGQIDSIPYNLTQYIKIHFNTLSKIFNH
;
A
#
# COMPACT_ATOMS: atom_id res chain seq x y z
N LYS A 1 23.59 17.26 -7.33
CA LYS A 1 22.70 16.60 -6.34
C LYS A 1 21.69 17.65 -5.91
N LEU A 2 20.38 17.39 -6.00
CA LEU A 2 19.36 18.41 -5.72
C LEU A 2 18.81 18.35 -4.28
N PHE A 3 18.84 17.17 -3.67
CA PHE A 3 18.35 16.91 -2.31
C PHE A 3 19.30 15.93 -1.61
N GLY A 4 19.34 15.98 -0.28
CA GLY A 4 20.06 15.07 0.60
C GLY A 4 19.32 14.94 1.92
N TYR A 5 19.37 13.75 2.52
CA TYR A 5 18.48 13.33 3.59
C TYR A 5 19.17 12.29 4.50
N GLU A 6 18.95 12.39 5.81
CA GLU A 6 19.49 11.49 6.84
C GLU A 6 18.46 11.28 7.96
N LEU A 7 18.32 10.04 8.42
CA LEU A 7 17.58 9.68 9.62
C LEU A 7 18.51 9.24 10.75
N LYS A 8 18.15 9.60 11.98
CA LYS A 8 18.82 9.11 13.20
C LYS A 8 17.83 8.55 14.18
N PHE A 9 18.16 7.40 14.74
CA PHE A 9 17.34 6.66 15.70
C PHE A 9 17.99 6.71 17.08
N ALA A 10 18.97 5.84 17.35
CA ALA A 10 19.69 5.74 18.63
C ALA A 10 20.76 6.85 18.87
N SER A 11 20.65 8.00 18.20
CA SER A 11 21.56 9.13 18.32
C SER A 11 20.82 10.47 18.15
N THR A 12 21.38 11.53 18.73
CA THR A 12 20.87 12.91 18.67
C THR A 12 22.05 13.87 18.60
N SER A 13 21.89 15.00 17.92
CA SER A 13 22.89 16.08 17.92
C SER A 13 22.73 17.02 19.13
N ASP A 14 21.56 17.01 19.79
CA ASP A 14 21.30 17.79 21.01
C ASP A 14 20.25 17.07 21.88
N ALA A 15 20.73 16.41 22.94
CA ALA A 15 19.88 15.66 23.87
C ALA A 15 18.95 16.55 24.72
N ALA A 16 19.20 17.85 24.83
CA ALA A 16 18.28 18.78 25.49
C ALA A 16 17.09 19.15 24.57
N VAL A 17 17.30 19.12 23.24
CA VAL A 17 16.22 19.28 22.26
C VAL A 17 15.44 17.97 22.10
N ALA A 18 16.10 16.84 21.86
CA ALA A 18 15.43 15.54 21.81
C ALA A 18 16.37 14.43 22.33
N PRO A 19 15.95 13.64 23.35
CA PRO A 19 16.73 12.50 23.80
C PRO A 19 16.77 11.41 22.73
N ALA A 20 17.87 10.65 22.67
CA ALA A 20 18.00 9.52 21.75
C ALA A 20 16.97 8.43 22.05
N ASN A 21 16.27 7.97 21.00
CA ASN A 21 15.27 6.91 21.07
C ASN A 21 15.91 5.56 20.70
N TYR A 22 15.88 4.60 21.63
CA TYR A 22 16.46 3.26 21.46
C TYR A 22 15.40 2.18 21.13
N ASN A 23 14.17 2.59 20.83
CA ASN A 23 12.98 1.74 20.63
C ASN A 23 12.50 1.66 19.16
N GLY A 24 13.31 2.14 18.21
CA GLY A 24 12.98 2.22 16.79
C GLY A 24 12.26 3.49 16.35
N ASN A 25 11.92 4.41 17.27
CA ASN A 25 11.45 5.74 16.86
C ASN A 25 12.60 6.58 16.26
N ILE A 26 12.27 7.41 15.29
CA ILE A 26 13.21 8.38 14.70
C ILE A 26 13.41 9.53 15.69
N THR A 27 14.65 9.81 16.06
CA THR A 27 15.01 10.95 16.91
C THR A 27 15.26 12.22 16.09
N GLU A 28 15.96 12.13 14.95
CA GLU A 28 16.20 13.28 14.07
C GLU A 28 15.95 12.91 12.61
N MET A 29 15.36 13.86 11.86
CA MET A 29 15.34 13.86 10.40
C MET A 29 16.08 15.11 9.92
N ILE A 30 17.15 14.94 9.14
CA ILE A 30 17.99 16.03 8.64
C ILE A 30 17.91 16.04 7.12
N TRP A 31 17.74 17.21 6.51
CA TRP A 31 17.71 17.34 5.06
C TRP A 31 18.26 18.68 4.57
N LYS A 32 18.66 18.71 3.30
CA LYS A 32 19.17 19.91 2.61
C LYS A 32 18.86 19.82 1.13
N SER A 33 18.34 20.89 0.54
CA SER A 33 18.11 21.00 -0.91
C SER A 33 19.07 22.01 -1.53
N THR A 34 19.19 22.02 -2.86
CA THR A 34 19.89 23.08 -3.59
C THR A 34 19.07 24.36 -3.79
N ALA A 35 17.79 24.38 -3.40
CA ALA A 35 16.91 25.51 -3.67
C ALA A 35 17.17 26.69 -2.72
N ASP A 36 17.23 26.42 -1.41
CA ASP A 36 17.62 27.41 -0.40
C ASP A 36 19.00 27.15 0.24
N ASN A 37 19.62 26.00 -0.08
CA ASN A 37 20.92 25.56 0.44
C ASN A 37 21.04 25.65 1.98
N THR A 38 19.92 25.51 2.69
CA THR A 38 19.86 25.56 4.15
C THR A 38 19.79 24.14 4.70
N LEU A 39 20.69 23.80 5.65
CA LEU A 39 20.56 22.55 6.40
C LEU A 39 19.37 22.68 7.35
N LYS A 40 18.39 21.79 7.20
CA LYS A 40 17.15 21.75 7.98
C LYS A 40 17.14 20.48 8.82
N LYS A 41 16.57 20.54 10.01
CA LYS A 41 16.45 19.38 10.91
C LYS A 41 15.15 19.43 11.68
N TYR A 42 14.48 18.30 11.79
CA TYR A 42 13.51 18.03 12.86
C TYR A 42 14.14 17.14 13.92
N SER A 43 13.80 17.39 15.18
CA SER A 43 14.16 16.57 16.34
C SER A 43 12.87 16.20 17.09
N TYR A 44 12.60 14.91 17.21
CA TYR A 44 11.30 14.40 17.64
C TYR A 44 11.29 13.95 19.10
N ARG A 45 10.19 14.25 19.79
CA ARG A 45 9.92 13.78 21.16
C ARG A 45 8.69 12.87 21.16
N TYR A 46 8.71 11.85 22.00
CA TYR A 46 7.62 10.89 22.15
C TYR A 46 7.24 10.74 23.62
N ASP A 47 6.00 10.31 23.87
CA ASP A 47 5.58 9.88 25.20
C ASP A 47 5.94 8.41 25.49
N GLN A 48 5.58 7.93 26.68
CA GLN A 48 5.84 6.56 27.12
C GLN A 48 5.05 5.49 26.33
N TYR A 49 4.06 5.90 25.53
CA TYR A 49 3.28 5.04 24.64
C TYR A 49 3.74 5.14 23.18
N ASN A 50 4.91 5.77 22.93
CA ASN A 50 5.48 6.05 21.61
C ASN A 50 4.65 6.98 20.71
N ARG A 51 3.73 7.77 21.28
CA ARG A 51 2.98 8.80 20.54
C ARG A 51 3.84 10.05 20.41
N LEU A 52 3.80 10.73 19.27
CA LEU A 52 4.59 11.93 19.00
C LEU A 52 4.11 13.10 19.88
N LEU A 53 5.00 13.72 20.66
CA LEU A 53 4.71 14.92 21.45
C LEU A 53 5.19 16.21 20.80
N ALA A 54 6.27 16.14 20.01
CA ALA A 54 6.84 17.30 19.33
C ALA A 54 7.67 16.90 18.11
N GLY A 55 7.56 17.67 17.03
CA GLY A 55 8.61 17.86 16.05
C GLY A 55 9.22 19.25 16.22
N VAL A 56 10.45 19.32 16.74
CA VAL A 56 11.18 20.59 16.92
C VAL A 56 12.06 20.85 15.71
N TYR A 57 11.78 21.90 14.95
CA TYR A 57 12.52 22.26 13.75
C TYR A 57 13.67 23.23 14.06
N GLN A 58 14.76 23.07 13.30
CA GLN A 58 16.03 23.76 13.47
C GLN A 58 16.68 24.01 12.09
N GLU A 59 17.44 25.10 11.96
CA GLU A 59 18.31 25.37 10.79
C GLU A 59 19.78 25.43 11.29
N PRO A 60 20.47 24.29 11.52
CA PRO A 60 21.65 24.23 12.39
C PRO A 60 22.87 25.06 11.96
N GLU A 61 22.96 25.39 10.67
CA GLU A 61 24.08 26.15 10.08
C GLU A 61 23.82 27.69 10.08
N THR A 62 22.71 28.15 10.68
CA THR A 62 22.32 29.57 10.71
C THR A 62 22.69 30.27 12.02
N THR A 63 22.61 31.61 12.04
CA THR A 63 22.87 32.44 13.23
C THR A 63 21.96 32.12 14.42
N ILE A 64 20.77 31.56 14.18
CA ILE A 64 19.82 31.13 15.22
C ILE A 64 19.41 29.67 14.92
N PRO A 65 20.22 28.66 15.33
CA PRO A 65 19.97 27.26 15.03
C PRO A 65 18.59 26.75 15.49
N GLN A 66 18.15 27.18 16.67
CA GLN A 66 16.83 26.89 17.24
C GLN A 66 15.88 28.06 16.97
N ASN A 67 15.57 28.28 15.68
CA ASN A 67 14.71 29.39 15.24
C ASN A 67 13.22 29.22 15.59
N GLY A 68 12.75 28.00 15.83
CA GLY A 68 11.37 27.70 16.19
C GLY A 68 10.33 27.89 15.07
N PHE A 69 10.77 28.10 13.82
CA PHE A 69 9.90 27.96 12.64
C PHE A 69 9.40 26.52 12.58
N TYR A 70 8.23 26.24 12.00
CA TYR A 70 7.76 24.88 11.67
C TYR A 70 7.71 23.86 12.82
N ASN A 71 7.85 24.30 14.08
CA ASN A 71 7.59 23.46 15.25
C ASN A 71 6.15 22.97 15.21
N GLU A 72 5.94 21.70 15.56
CA GLU A 72 4.63 21.12 15.83
C GLU A 72 4.68 20.42 17.20
N THR A 73 3.71 20.66 18.08
CA THR A 73 3.61 20.02 19.39
C THR A 73 2.17 19.62 19.70
N MET A 74 1.99 18.54 20.46
CA MET A 74 0.66 18.04 20.80
C MET A 74 0.60 17.31 22.14
N ASN A 75 -0.62 17.21 22.67
CA ASN A 75 -0.98 16.39 23.83
C ASN A 75 -2.12 15.44 23.47
N TYR A 76 -2.28 14.39 24.26
CA TYR A 76 -3.32 13.37 24.05
C TYR A 76 -4.10 13.08 25.34
N ASP A 77 -5.32 12.59 25.17
CA ASP A 77 -6.05 11.92 26.25
C ASP A 77 -5.57 10.46 26.46
N ALA A 78 -6.27 9.73 27.34
CA ALA A 78 -6.01 8.33 27.63
C ALA A 78 -6.40 7.35 26.50
N ASN A 79 -7.28 7.76 25.58
CA ASN A 79 -7.72 6.98 24.41
C ASN A 79 -6.83 7.24 23.17
N GLY A 80 -5.94 8.23 23.24
CA GLY A 80 -5.09 8.64 22.12
C GLY A 80 -5.75 9.65 21.17
N ASN A 81 -6.78 10.37 21.59
CA ASN A 81 -7.26 11.53 20.85
C ASN A 81 -6.34 12.74 21.14
N ILE A 82 -6.00 13.53 20.12
CA ILE A 82 -5.23 14.78 20.27
C ILE A 82 -6.09 15.79 21.04
N THR A 83 -5.64 16.27 22.19
CA THR A 83 -6.38 17.25 23.01
C THR A 83 -5.98 18.70 22.73
N SER A 84 -4.74 18.89 22.27
CA SER A 84 -4.21 20.18 21.85
C SER A 84 -3.15 20.00 20.78
N LEU A 85 -3.07 20.91 19.82
CA LEU A 85 -2.01 20.94 18.79
C LEU A 85 -1.56 22.38 18.56
N GLN A 86 -0.25 22.63 18.56
CA GLN A 86 0.33 23.94 18.26
C GLN A 86 1.30 23.84 17.10
N ARG A 87 1.26 24.80 16.17
CA ARG A 87 2.19 24.94 15.06
C ARG A 87 2.72 26.36 14.93
N ASN A 88 3.97 26.48 14.51
CA ASN A 88 4.60 27.73 14.09
C ASN A 88 4.95 27.69 12.61
N GLN A 89 4.96 28.84 11.92
CA GLN A 89 5.58 28.99 10.60
C GLN A 89 6.71 30.03 10.61
N LYS A 90 7.50 30.09 9.54
CA LYS A 90 8.41 31.21 9.24
C LYS A 90 7.60 32.32 8.54
N ASN A 91 7.36 33.44 9.22
CA ASN A 91 6.62 34.55 8.62
C ASN A 91 7.47 35.33 7.60
N THR A 92 6.84 36.24 6.84
CA THR A 92 7.51 37.09 5.83
C THR A 92 8.62 37.99 6.41
N GLY A 93 8.58 38.27 7.72
CA GLY A 93 9.64 38.98 8.43
C GLY A 93 10.85 38.12 8.81
N GLY A 94 10.82 36.81 8.56
CA GLY A 94 11.87 35.86 8.94
C GLY A 94 11.81 35.40 10.40
N PHE A 95 10.67 35.58 11.09
CA PHE A 95 10.47 35.20 12.49
C PHE A 95 9.49 34.03 12.63
N ALA A 96 9.59 33.29 13.73
CA ALA A 96 8.59 32.29 14.08
C ALA A 96 7.27 32.99 14.45
N ALA A 97 6.17 32.57 13.83
CA ALA A 97 4.83 33.01 14.15
C ALA A 97 3.94 31.79 14.39
N GLN A 98 3.22 31.76 15.50
CA GLN A 98 2.24 30.72 15.77
C GLN A 98 1.11 30.81 14.74
N ILE A 99 0.81 29.70 14.07
CA ILE A 99 -0.29 29.54 13.10
C ILE A 99 -1.42 28.68 13.65
N ASP A 100 -1.16 27.96 14.75
CA ASP A 100 -2.15 27.12 15.40
C ASP A 100 -1.89 27.06 16.90
N ASN A 101 -2.97 27.18 17.66
CA ASN A 101 -3.06 26.85 19.07
C ASN A 101 -4.43 26.19 19.31
N LEU A 102 -4.58 25.00 18.74
CA LEU A 102 -5.81 24.23 18.67
C LEU A 102 -6.11 23.56 20.01
N THR A 103 -7.36 23.65 20.43
CA THR A 103 -7.94 22.85 21.52
C THR A 103 -9.09 22.02 20.98
N TYR A 104 -9.15 20.75 21.36
CA TYR A 104 -10.10 19.77 20.84
C TYR A 104 -11.07 19.33 21.94
N ALA A 105 -12.37 19.25 21.63
CA ALA A 105 -13.39 18.69 22.53
C ALA A 105 -13.99 17.40 21.94
N TYR A 106 -14.30 16.40 22.76
CA TYR A 106 -14.74 15.08 22.31
C TYR A 106 -15.98 14.55 23.04
N ALA A 107 -16.78 13.76 22.33
CA ALA A 107 -17.75 12.81 22.89
C ALA A 107 -17.22 11.39 22.65
N GLY A 108 -16.60 10.80 23.67
CA GLY A 108 -15.82 9.57 23.50
C GLY A 108 -14.63 9.83 22.57
N ASN A 109 -14.67 9.25 21.37
CA ASN A 109 -13.64 9.45 20.33
C ASN A 109 -14.13 10.31 19.13
N ARG A 110 -15.42 10.71 19.12
CA ARG A 110 -16.00 11.63 18.12
C ARG A 110 -15.63 13.07 18.49
N LEU A 111 -15.10 13.84 17.54
CA LEU A 111 -14.62 15.21 17.74
C LEU A 111 -15.78 16.19 17.68
N LEU A 112 -16.07 16.92 18.76
CA LEU A 112 -17.18 17.86 18.80
C LEU A 112 -16.81 19.24 18.22
N THR A 113 -15.62 19.75 18.55
CA THR A 113 -15.15 21.08 18.12
C THR A 113 -13.62 21.13 18.04
N VAL A 114 -13.09 22.02 17.20
CA VAL A 114 -11.67 22.44 17.22
C VAL A 114 -11.62 23.95 17.30
N THR A 115 -11.08 24.50 18.38
CA THR A 115 -10.95 25.95 18.56
C THR A 115 -9.50 26.35 18.39
N ASP A 116 -9.18 27.17 17.38
CA ASP A 116 -7.89 27.83 17.30
C ASP A 116 -7.89 29.14 18.10
N SER A 117 -6.85 29.34 18.92
CA SER A 117 -6.61 30.59 19.65
C SER A 117 -5.45 31.42 19.10
N SER A 118 -4.82 30.99 17.99
CA SER A 118 -3.72 31.72 17.34
C SER A 118 -4.16 32.99 16.61
N GLN A 119 -5.43 33.03 16.16
CA GLN A 119 -5.99 34.07 15.26
C GLN A 119 -5.26 34.17 13.90
N ASN A 120 -4.63 33.09 13.44
CA ASN A 120 -3.77 33.08 12.26
C ASN A 120 -4.11 31.92 11.31
N TYR A 121 -5.04 32.19 10.40
CA TYR A 121 -5.62 31.25 9.42
C TYR A 121 -4.66 30.67 8.36
N ALA A 122 -3.35 30.73 8.58
CA ALA A 122 -2.33 30.06 7.75
C ALA A 122 -2.17 28.56 8.09
N GLY A 123 -2.71 28.13 9.24
CA GLY A 123 -2.86 26.74 9.65
C GLY A 123 -4.32 26.29 9.54
N TYR A 124 -4.99 26.13 10.69
CA TYR A 124 -6.40 25.83 10.77
C TYR A 124 -7.28 27.05 10.36
N PRO A 125 -8.41 26.85 9.64
CA PRO A 125 -9.10 27.95 8.94
C PRO A 125 -10.11 28.76 9.77
N ASP A 126 -10.44 28.39 11.02
CA ASP A 126 -11.41 29.13 11.85
C ASP A 126 -11.01 29.14 13.34
N VAL A 127 -11.46 30.16 14.07
CA VAL A 127 -11.29 30.32 15.53
C VAL A 127 -12.59 30.01 16.29
N SER A 128 -13.70 29.81 15.60
CA SER A 128 -15.05 29.74 16.16
C SER A 128 -15.31 28.45 16.95
N GLY A 129 -14.70 27.33 16.55
CA GLY A 129 -14.95 26.02 17.15
C GLY A 129 -16.39 25.57 16.94
N ASN A 130 -16.86 25.60 15.70
CA ASN A 130 -18.20 25.17 15.37
C ASN A 130 -18.41 23.69 15.68
N THR A 131 -19.64 23.32 16.03
CA THR A 131 -19.98 21.92 16.35
C THR A 131 -19.95 21.04 15.10
N ILE A 132 -19.32 19.89 15.23
CA ILE A 132 -19.18 18.86 14.20
C ILE A 132 -20.26 17.79 14.41
N GLY A 133 -21.09 17.59 13.39
CA GLY A 133 -22.13 16.54 13.36
C GLY A 133 -21.57 15.14 13.08
N TYR A 134 -22.30 14.11 13.48
CA TYR A 134 -21.94 12.71 13.28
C TYR A 134 -23.18 11.83 13.11
N ASP A 135 -23.18 11.00 12.08
CA ASP A 135 -24.25 10.02 11.85
C ASP A 135 -24.20 8.84 12.85
N ASP A 136 -25.16 7.93 12.74
CA ASP A 136 -25.23 6.74 13.59
C ASP A 136 -24.01 5.82 13.40
N ASN A 137 -23.46 5.72 12.18
CA ASN A 137 -22.26 4.94 11.85
C ASN A 137 -20.97 5.58 12.42
N GLY A 138 -20.99 6.86 12.79
CA GLY A 138 -19.82 7.59 13.27
C GLY A 138 -19.04 8.29 12.15
N ASN A 139 -19.68 8.60 11.04
CA ASN A 139 -19.12 9.45 10.01
C ASN A 139 -19.37 10.93 10.33
N MET A 140 -18.37 11.78 10.12
CA MET A 140 -18.49 13.24 10.27
C MET A 140 -19.46 13.83 9.24
N GLU A 141 -20.59 14.38 9.67
CA GLU A 141 -21.62 14.91 8.75
C GLU A 141 -21.33 16.32 8.24
N ASN A 142 -20.50 17.10 8.94
CA ASN A 142 -20.15 18.47 8.57
C ASN A 142 -18.83 18.91 9.20
N HIS A 143 -18.26 20.00 8.68
CA HIS A 143 -17.16 20.69 9.35
C HIS A 143 -17.21 22.19 8.99
N VAL A 144 -18.05 22.94 9.72
CA VAL A 144 -18.40 24.33 9.39
C VAL A 144 -17.19 25.27 9.42
N ASP A 145 -16.22 25.02 10.31
CA ASP A 145 -14.94 25.74 10.37
C ASP A 145 -14.13 25.64 9.04
N LYS A 146 -14.30 24.54 8.29
CA LYS A 146 -13.73 24.35 6.94
C LYS A 146 -14.70 24.75 5.82
N GLY A 147 -15.80 25.41 6.15
CA GLY A 147 -16.88 25.76 5.23
C GLY A 147 -17.75 24.59 4.76
N ILE A 148 -17.60 23.39 5.34
CA ILE A 148 -18.35 22.19 4.95
C ILE A 148 -19.67 22.13 5.72
N LEU A 149 -20.80 22.30 5.02
CA LEU A 149 -22.13 22.27 5.61
C LEU A 149 -22.70 20.85 5.74
N GLN A 150 -22.38 19.96 4.80
CA GLN A 150 -22.93 18.61 4.75
C GLN A 150 -21.99 17.66 4.00
N ILE A 151 -21.85 16.45 4.49
CA ILE A 151 -21.13 15.32 3.89
C ILE A 151 -22.11 14.14 3.82
N ASP A 152 -22.55 13.78 2.62
CA ASP A 152 -23.35 12.60 2.37
C ASP A 152 -22.43 11.41 2.09
N TYR A 153 -22.71 10.25 2.69
CA TYR A 153 -21.89 9.04 2.56
C TYR A 153 -22.54 7.96 1.67
N ASN A 154 -21.72 7.05 1.15
CA ASN A 154 -22.19 5.80 0.54
C ASN A 154 -22.23 4.64 1.56
N LEU A 155 -22.62 3.44 1.13
CA LEU A 155 -22.71 2.24 1.99
C LEU A 155 -21.35 1.75 2.54
N LEU A 156 -20.22 2.26 2.03
CA LEU A 156 -18.87 1.96 2.49
C LEU A 156 -18.31 3.06 3.40
N ASN A 157 -19.15 4.00 3.87
CA ASN A 157 -18.75 5.19 4.62
C ASN A 157 -17.73 6.10 3.87
N LEU A 158 -17.73 6.06 2.54
CA LEU A 158 -16.95 6.99 1.70
C LEU A 158 -17.78 8.24 1.33
N PRO A 159 -17.20 9.46 1.34
CA PRO A 159 -17.92 10.68 0.99
C PRO A 159 -18.45 10.62 -0.44
N LYS A 160 -19.76 10.60 -0.60
CA LYS A 160 -20.46 10.62 -1.90
C LYS A 160 -20.68 12.04 -2.40
N LYS A 161 -21.04 12.96 -1.51
CA LYS A 161 -21.23 14.38 -1.83
C LYS A 161 -20.83 15.25 -0.64
N ILE A 162 -20.14 16.36 -0.91
CA ILE A 162 -19.80 17.41 0.03
C ILE A 162 -20.47 18.69 -0.45
N THR A 163 -21.18 19.37 0.45
CA THR A 163 -21.83 20.67 0.18
C THR A 163 -21.16 21.75 1.02
N PHE A 164 -20.70 22.80 0.37
CA PHE A 164 -19.95 23.88 1.00
C PHE A 164 -20.81 25.13 1.25
N ASN A 165 -20.36 26.01 2.14
CA ASN A 165 -21.07 27.23 2.51
C ASN A 165 -20.98 28.35 1.45
N GLN A 166 -20.02 28.28 0.52
CA GLN A 166 -19.96 29.19 -0.62
C GLN A 166 -21.09 28.90 -1.60
N THR A 167 -21.69 29.97 -2.13
CA THR A 167 -22.81 29.90 -3.08
C THR A 167 -22.49 30.61 -4.40
N TYR A 168 -23.18 30.21 -5.46
CA TYR A 168 -23.18 30.88 -6.76
C TYR A 168 -24.61 31.01 -7.28
N GLU A 169 -24.83 31.96 -8.20
CA GLU A 169 -26.13 32.17 -8.84
C GLU A 169 -26.10 31.60 -10.27
N VAL A 170 -27.14 30.86 -10.63
CA VAL A 170 -27.35 30.33 -11.99
C VAL A 170 -28.61 30.93 -12.58
N ARG A 171 -28.56 31.37 -13.84
CA ARG A 171 -29.77 31.83 -14.52
C ARG A 171 -30.61 30.65 -15.00
N ASN A 172 -31.81 30.52 -14.45
CA ASN A 172 -32.79 29.56 -14.88
C ASN A 172 -33.28 29.87 -16.32
N VAL A 173 -32.99 28.99 -17.27
CA VAL A 173 -33.32 29.25 -18.70
C VAL A 173 -34.81 29.18 -19.01
N ILE A 174 -35.63 28.62 -18.12
CA ILE A 174 -37.09 28.49 -18.29
C ILE A 174 -37.81 29.68 -17.67
N THR A 175 -37.49 30.02 -16.42
CA THR A 175 -38.18 31.10 -15.68
C THR A 175 -37.53 32.48 -15.90
N GLY A 176 -36.27 32.51 -16.34
CA GLY A 176 -35.47 33.73 -16.50
C GLY A 176 -34.95 34.33 -15.18
N LEU A 177 -35.31 33.73 -14.04
CA LEU A 177 -34.88 34.10 -12.69
C LEU A 177 -33.48 33.55 -12.38
N TYR A 178 -32.93 33.91 -11.22
CA TYR A 178 -31.67 33.39 -10.70
C TYR A 178 -31.93 32.46 -9.52
N ASP A 179 -31.34 31.27 -9.58
CA ASP A 179 -31.38 30.27 -8.51
C ASP A 179 -30.01 30.32 -7.79
N THR A 180 -30.01 30.35 -6.45
CA THR A 180 -28.78 30.35 -5.64
C THR A 180 -28.45 28.93 -5.21
N ASN A 181 -27.32 28.40 -5.68
CA ASN A 181 -26.84 27.05 -5.40
C ASN A 181 -25.59 27.08 -4.51
N ASN A 182 -25.42 26.10 -3.64
CA ASN A 182 -24.16 25.85 -2.95
C ASN A 182 -23.13 25.21 -3.89
N ILE A 183 -21.85 25.54 -3.70
CA ILE A 183 -20.73 24.78 -4.27
C ILE A 183 -20.76 23.36 -3.73
N THR A 184 -20.47 22.36 -4.58
CA THR A 184 -20.45 20.95 -4.16
C THR A 184 -19.31 20.18 -4.80
N THR A 185 -18.82 19.14 -4.11
CA THR A 185 -17.99 18.09 -4.70
C THR A 185 -18.74 16.76 -4.61
N GLN A 186 -18.81 16.01 -5.70
CA GLN A 186 -19.41 14.68 -5.75
C GLN A 186 -18.38 13.65 -6.18
N TYR A 187 -18.48 12.45 -5.64
CA TYR A 187 -17.55 11.36 -5.91
C TYR A 187 -18.30 10.11 -6.38
N THR A 188 -17.72 9.43 -7.38
CA THR A 188 -18.19 8.13 -7.86
C THR A 188 -17.13 7.08 -7.57
N TYR A 189 -17.57 5.94 -7.03
CA TYR A 189 -16.73 4.80 -6.66
C TYR A 189 -17.23 3.53 -7.34
N ARG A 190 -16.32 2.57 -7.53
CA ARG A 190 -16.64 1.14 -7.72
C ARG A 190 -17.26 0.56 -6.44
N ALA A 191 -17.84 -0.64 -6.55
CA ALA A 191 -18.46 -1.35 -5.43
C ALA A 191 -17.46 -1.80 -4.34
N ASP A 192 -16.17 -1.85 -4.66
CA ASP A 192 -15.02 -2.14 -3.76
C ASP A 192 -14.46 -0.89 -3.06
N GLY A 193 -14.96 0.30 -3.40
CA GLY A 193 -14.49 1.58 -2.86
C GLY A 193 -13.41 2.29 -3.68
N VAL A 194 -12.95 1.74 -4.81
CA VAL A 194 -12.01 2.45 -5.70
C VAL A 194 -12.69 3.68 -6.33
N LYS A 195 -12.11 4.86 -6.14
CA LYS A 195 -12.60 6.12 -6.70
C LYS A 195 -12.40 6.18 -8.21
N LEU A 196 -13.49 6.41 -8.96
CA LEU A 196 -13.48 6.54 -10.42
C LEU A 196 -13.59 7.99 -10.89
N LYS A 197 -14.28 8.85 -10.15
CA LYS A 197 -14.57 10.23 -10.58
C LYS A 197 -14.74 11.18 -9.40
N LYS A 198 -14.24 12.40 -9.57
CA LYS A 198 -14.59 13.60 -8.78
C LYS A 198 -15.28 14.60 -9.71
N LEU A 199 -16.36 15.21 -9.23
CA LEU A 199 -17.10 16.27 -9.90
C LEU A 199 -17.26 17.44 -8.94
N TYR A 200 -16.50 18.51 -9.17
CA TYR A 200 -16.63 19.77 -8.46
C TYR A 200 -17.53 20.72 -9.27
N THR A 201 -18.64 21.14 -8.67
CA THR A 201 -19.63 22.03 -9.29
C THR A 201 -19.63 23.38 -8.56
N TYR A 202 -19.36 24.44 -9.31
CA TYR A 202 -19.34 25.82 -8.86
C TYR A 202 -19.94 26.75 -9.92
N GLY A 203 -19.91 28.07 -9.72
CA GLY A 203 -20.39 29.01 -10.73
C GLY A 203 -19.48 30.22 -10.92
N ILE A 204 -19.54 30.81 -12.12
CA ILE A 204 -18.79 32.02 -12.47
C ILE A 204 -19.72 33.23 -12.40
N ALA A 205 -19.54 34.05 -11.36
CA ALA A 205 -20.37 35.23 -11.06
C ALA A 205 -20.53 36.22 -12.22
N LYS A 206 -19.56 36.30 -13.14
CA LYS A 206 -19.61 37.21 -14.31
C LYS A 206 -20.72 36.87 -15.31
N ASN A 207 -21.13 35.60 -15.39
CA ASN A 207 -22.07 35.10 -16.40
C ASN A 207 -23.30 34.40 -15.80
N SER A 208 -23.36 34.21 -14.47
CA SER A 208 -24.36 33.38 -13.78
C SER A 208 -24.53 31.99 -14.42
N LEU A 209 -23.38 31.36 -14.71
CA LEU A 209 -23.30 30.02 -15.29
C LEU A 209 -22.70 29.06 -14.27
N GLU A 210 -23.30 27.87 -14.20
CA GLU A 210 -22.73 26.71 -13.53
C GLU A 210 -21.56 26.15 -14.34
N VAL A 211 -20.52 25.69 -13.65
CA VAL A 211 -19.28 25.15 -14.21
C VAL A 211 -18.90 23.89 -13.45
N PHE A 212 -18.47 22.90 -14.22
CA PHE A 212 -18.09 21.59 -13.73
C PHE A 212 -16.58 21.41 -13.95
N LYS A 213 -15.84 21.10 -12.88
CA LYS A 213 -14.51 20.51 -12.97
C LYS A 213 -14.64 19.01 -12.68
N THR A 214 -14.42 18.20 -13.70
CA THR A 214 -14.39 16.74 -13.62
C THR A 214 -12.93 16.27 -13.55
N THR A 215 -12.65 15.37 -12.61
CA THR A 215 -11.42 14.56 -12.59
C THR A 215 -11.83 13.10 -12.66
N GLU A 216 -11.26 12.35 -13.61
CA GLU A 216 -11.54 10.92 -13.83
C GLU A 216 -10.26 10.11 -13.67
N TYR A 217 -10.37 8.98 -12.98
CA TYR A 217 -9.26 8.15 -12.53
C TYR A 217 -9.38 6.77 -13.17
N LEU A 218 -8.33 6.33 -13.86
CA LEU A 218 -8.24 5.02 -14.50
C LEU A 218 -6.82 4.46 -14.32
N ASP A 219 -6.64 3.53 -13.37
CA ASP A 219 -5.37 2.83 -13.14
C ASP A 219 -4.15 3.77 -12.98
N GLY A 220 -4.37 4.88 -12.26
CA GLY A 220 -3.39 5.95 -12.03
C GLY A 220 -3.34 7.04 -13.11
N PHE A 221 -3.96 6.82 -14.27
CA PHE A 221 -4.12 7.84 -15.32
C PHE A 221 -5.18 8.84 -14.85
N GLN A 222 -4.86 10.14 -14.88
CA GLN A 222 -5.78 11.20 -14.46
C GLN A 222 -6.19 12.06 -15.66
N TYR A 223 -7.48 12.10 -15.93
CA TYR A 223 -8.10 12.92 -16.96
C TYR A 223 -8.88 14.06 -16.30
N GLU A 224 -8.88 15.25 -16.90
CA GLU A 224 -9.69 16.35 -16.39
C GLU A 224 -10.40 17.14 -17.49
N PHE A 225 -11.58 17.62 -17.15
CA PHE A 225 -12.36 18.60 -17.92
C PHE A 225 -12.80 19.74 -17.00
N GLU A 226 -12.81 20.98 -17.51
CA GLU A 226 -13.37 22.13 -16.79
C GLU A 226 -14.18 23.03 -17.74
N GLY A 227 -15.48 23.22 -17.46
CA GLY A 227 -16.35 24.07 -18.27
C GLY A 227 -17.85 23.98 -17.95
N ALA A 228 -18.64 24.85 -18.60
CA ALA A 228 -20.09 24.96 -18.39
C ALA A 228 -20.93 23.95 -19.21
N PHE A 229 -20.31 23.21 -20.14
CA PHE A 229 -20.93 22.18 -20.96
C PHE A 229 -20.05 20.94 -20.87
N VAL A 230 -20.63 19.77 -20.58
CA VAL A 230 -19.86 18.53 -20.45
C VAL A 230 -19.25 18.17 -21.81
N LEU A 231 -17.92 18.11 -21.85
CA LEU A 231 -17.11 17.61 -22.97
C LEU A 231 -16.19 16.49 -22.44
N ASP A 232 -15.48 15.84 -23.35
CA ASP A 232 -14.54 14.75 -23.02
C ASP A 232 -13.36 15.27 -22.17
N SER A 233 -13.00 14.49 -21.15
CA SER A 233 -11.86 14.76 -20.26
C SER A 233 -10.52 14.54 -20.98
N VAL A 234 -9.54 15.41 -20.70
CA VAL A 234 -8.20 15.38 -21.32
C VAL A 234 -7.20 14.79 -20.34
N LEU A 235 -6.39 13.83 -20.80
CA LEU A 235 -5.31 13.21 -20.01
C LEU A 235 -4.30 14.28 -19.54
N LYS A 236 -4.08 14.37 -18.22
CA LYS A 236 -3.19 15.35 -17.59
C LYS A 236 -1.82 14.78 -17.30
N PHE A 237 -1.76 13.61 -16.67
CA PHE A 237 -0.52 12.89 -16.41
C PHE A 237 -0.75 11.38 -16.34
N VAL A 238 0.34 10.63 -16.46
CA VAL A 238 0.42 9.20 -16.11
C VAL A 238 1.59 8.95 -15.17
N PRO A 239 1.43 8.10 -14.14
CA PRO A 239 2.51 7.78 -13.21
C PRO A 239 3.63 6.99 -13.89
N THR A 240 4.82 7.07 -13.31
CA THR A 240 5.98 6.23 -13.63
C THR A 240 6.65 5.79 -12.33
N SER A 241 7.54 4.79 -12.38
CA SER A 241 8.25 4.27 -11.20
C SER A 241 9.09 5.30 -10.44
N GLU A 242 9.45 6.43 -11.06
CA GLU A 242 10.24 7.51 -10.46
C GLU A 242 9.50 8.86 -10.43
N GLY A 243 8.21 8.90 -10.78
CA GLY A 243 7.43 10.13 -10.87
C GLY A 243 6.22 10.03 -11.81
N TYR A 244 6.18 10.86 -12.86
CA TYR A 244 5.09 10.87 -13.84
C TYR A 244 5.46 11.58 -15.15
N TYR A 245 4.73 11.30 -16.22
CA TYR A 245 4.75 12.11 -17.44
C TYR A 245 3.59 13.11 -17.43
N ASN A 246 3.88 14.41 -17.47
CA ASN A 246 2.90 15.48 -17.57
C ASN A 246 2.64 15.81 -19.06
N PHE A 247 1.39 15.65 -19.52
CA PHE A 247 0.96 15.87 -20.91
C PHE A 247 0.72 17.35 -21.25
N GLU A 248 0.36 18.19 -20.27
CA GLU A 248 0.21 19.64 -20.48
C GLU A 248 1.54 20.29 -20.87
N ASN A 249 2.62 19.85 -20.21
CA ASN A 249 3.98 20.35 -20.41
C ASN A 249 4.82 19.46 -21.33
N ASN A 250 4.32 18.29 -21.72
CA ASN A 250 5.02 17.24 -22.48
C ASN A 250 6.39 16.85 -21.90
N LYS A 251 6.45 16.62 -20.58
CA LYS A 251 7.69 16.37 -19.82
C LYS A 251 7.55 15.22 -18.83
N TYR A 252 8.61 14.41 -18.73
CA TYR A 252 8.85 13.56 -17.56
C TYR A 252 9.25 14.41 -16.36
N ILE A 253 8.52 14.22 -15.26
CA ILE A 253 8.77 14.79 -13.94
C ILE A 253 9.19 13.63 -13.03
N TYR A 254 10.29 13.83 -12.31
CA TYR A 254 10.83 12.87 -11.36
C TYR A 254 10.61 13.39 -9.93
N THR A 255 10.31 12.49 -9.01
CA THR A 255 10.00 12.82 -7.61
C THR A 255 11.00 12.13 -6.68
N TYR A 256 11.60 12.89 -5.77
CA TYR A 256 12.34 12.36 -4.63
C TYR A 256 11.42 12.31 -3.41
N THR A 257 11.26 11.13 -2.81
CA THR A 257 10.46 10.90 -1.61
C THR A 257 11.32 10.75 -0.35
N ASP A 258 10.74 10.99 0.82
CA ASP A 258 11.33 10.54 2.09
C ASP A 258 10.89 9.12 2.47
N HIS A 259 11.31 8.64 3.64
CA HIS A 259 11.04 7.28 4.14
C HIS A 259 9.55 6.93 4.30
N LEU A 260 8.66 7.92 4.36
CA LEU A 260 7.21 7.74 4.45
C LEU A 260 6.53 7.82 3.07
N GLY A 261 7.30 8.01 1.99
CA GLY A 261 6.76 8.24 0.65
C GLY A 261 6.30 9.68 0.41
N ASN A 262 6.61 10.65 1.27
CA ASN A 262 6.23 12.04 1.03
C ASN A 262 7.06 12.62 -0.11
N VAL A 263 6.44 13.16 -1.16
CA VAL A 263 7.18 13.84 -2.24
C VAL A 263 7.85 15.09 -1.67
N ARG A 264 9.19 15.10 -1.59
CA ARG A 264 10.01 16.20 -1.04
C ARG A 264 10.55 17.13 -2.11
N LEU A 265 10.85 16.61 -3.29
CA LEU A 265 11.35 17.39 -4.42
C LEU A 265 10.82 16.82 -5.74
N SER A 266 10.19 17.67 -6.55
CA SER A 266 9.88 17.40 -7.96
C SER A 266 10.94 18.05 -8.85
N TYR A 267 11.47 17.33 -9.84
CA TYR A 267 12.47 17.86 -10.77
C TYR A 267 12.30 17.32 -12.19
N ALA A 268 12.85 18.02 -13.19
CA ALA A 268 12.85 17.60 -14.59
C ALA A 268 14.22 17.83 -15.25
N LYS A 269 14.38 17.36 -16.48
CA LYS A 269 15.55 17.67 -17.30
C LYS A 269 15.41 19.08 -17.91
N GLY A 270 16.26 20.00 -17.46
CA GLY A 270 16.36 21.36 -17.99
C GLY A 270 16.99 21.40 -19.39
N THR A 271 16.94 22.56 -20.03
CA THR A 271 17.40 22.78 -21.42
C THR A 271 18.88 22.42 -21.63
N ASN A 272 19.73 22.66 -20.64
CA ASN A 272 21.16 22.34 -20.67
C ASN A 272 21.46 20.85 -20.34
N GLY A 273 20.44 20.01 -20.19
CA GLY A 273 20.56 18.59 -19.84
C GLY A 273 20.77 18.32 -18.35
N SER A 274 20.95 19.34 -17.52
CA SER A 274 21.00 19.26 -16.06
C SER A 274 19.62 18.99 -15.44
N ALA A 275 19.58 18.43 -14.24
CA ALA A 275 18.35 18.34 -13.45
C ALA A 275 17.97 19.72 -12.88
N GLU A 276 16.70 20.10 -13.02
CA GLU A 276 16.12 21.38 -12.62
C GLU A 276 14.97 21.13 -11.64
N ALA A 277 15.03 21.72 -10.44
CA ALA A 277 13.98 21.62 -9.43
C ALA A 277 12.74 22.43 -9.83
N LEU A 278 11.55 21.89 -9.57
CA LEU A 278 10.25 22.47 -9.92
C LEU A 278 9.36 22.73 -8.69
N GLU A 279 9.51 21.92 -7.64
CA GLU A 279 8.78 22.09 -6.38
C GLU A 279 9.59 21.44 -5.25
N GLU A 280 9.70 22.09 -4.09
CA GLU A 280 10.18 21.48 -2.84
C GLU A 280 9.07 21.54 -1.81
N ASN A 281 8.72 20.38 -1.28
CA ASN A 281 7.71 20.23 -0.25
C ASN A 281 8.37 19.80 1.06
N SER A 282 8.00 20.48 2.13
CA SER A 282 8.26 20.05 3.50
C SER A 282 6.95 20.06 4.27
N TYR A 283 6.85 19.18 5.26
CA TYR A 283 5.60 18.90 5.96
C TYR A 283 5.85 19.03 7.46
N TYR A 284 4.83 19.45 8.20
CA TYR A 284 4.76 19.20 9.63
C TYR A 284 4.66 17.68 9.87
N PRO A 285 5.05 17.15 11.04
CA PRO A 285 4.99 15.72 11.35
C PRO A 285 3.65 15.03 11.03
N PHE A 286 2.50 15.64 11.36
CA PHE A 286 1.17 15.13 11.00
C PHE A 286 0.74 15.42 9.55
N GLY A 287 1.64 15.91 8.70
CA GLY A 287 1.45 15.94 7.24
C GLY A 287 0.89 17.21 6.64
N LEU A 288 0.56 18.23 7.44
CA LEU A 288 0.22 19.54 6.88
C LEU A 288 1.42 20.07 6.09
N LYS A 289 1.19 20.56 4.87
CA LYS A 289 2.25 21.13 4.03
C LYS A 289 2.72 22.46 4.61
N GLN A 290 4.03 22.63 4.77
CA GLN A 290 4.62 23.91 5.15
C GLN A 290 4.54 24.89 3.98
N GLN A 291 4.36 26.18 4.26
CA GLN A 291 4.41 27.23 3.25
C GLN A 291 5.87 27.48 2.82
N THR A 292 6.36 26.71 1.85
CA THR A 292 7.68 26.89 1.22
C THR A 292 7.61 27.89 0.06
N PRO A 293 8.66 28.70 -0.19
CA PRO A 293 8.72 29.53 -1.39
C PRO A 293 8.68 28.68 -2.67
N ALA A 294 7.88 29.10 -3.65
CA ALA A 294 7.77 28.40 -4.93
C ALA A 294 9.09 28.43 -5.73
N ILE A 295 9.51 27.28 -6.25
CA ILE A 295 10.76 27.11 -7.00
C ILE A 295 10.45 27.03 -8.49
N GLY A 296 10.35 28.19 -9.15
CA GLY A 296 10.20 28.26 -10.60
C GLY A 296 8.78 27.99 -11.10
N VAL A 297 8.66 27.17 -12.16
CA VAL A 297 7.40 26.96 -12.87
C VAL A 297 6.52 25.96 -12.11
N SER A 298 5.43 26.47 -11.54
CA SER A 298 4.40 25.65 -10.87
C SER A 298 3.94 24.50 -11.76
N ASN A 299 3.73 23.33 -11.16
CA ASN A 299 3.17 22.16 -11.80
C ASN A 299 1.79 21.85 -11.17
N PRO A 300 0.77 22.68 -11.44
CA PRO A 300 -0.46 22.69 -10.67
C PRO A 300 -1.33 21.44 -10.87
N ALA A 301 -1.04 20.58 -11.84
CA ALA A 301 -1.83 19.38 -12.13
C ALA A 301 -1.59 18.22 -11.15
N TYR A 302 -0.41 18.11 -10.54
CA TYR A 302 -0.06 16.93 -9.74
C TYR A 302 -0.34 17.13 -8.25
N LYS A 303 -1.31 16.39 -7.72
CA LYS A 303 -1.83 16.54 -6.35
C LYS A 303 -1.34 15.49 -5.34
N TYR A 304 -0.50 14.56 -5.77
CA TYR A 304 -0.04 13.43 -4.96
C TYR A 304 1.23 13.85 -4.20
N GLN A 305 1.12 14.02 -2.87
CA GLN A 305 2.13 14.75 -2.10
C GLN A 305 2.51 14.05 -0.78
N TYR A 306 1.71 14.19 0.27
CA TYR A 306 1.93 13.53 1.56
C TYR A 306 1.58 12.03 1.45
N ASN A 307 2.50 11.14 1.83
CA ASN A 307 2.42 9.68 1.64
C ASN A 307 2.05 9.22 0.21
N GLY A 308 2.36 10.03 -0.81
CA GLY A 308 1.94 9.78 -2.19
C GLY A 308 0.41 9.83 -2.40
N LYS A 309 -0.35 10.44 -1.48
CA LYS A 309 -1.82 10.54 -1.51
C LYS A 309 -2.29 11.84 -2.15
N GLU A 310 -3.46 11.78 -2.79
CA GLU A 310 -4.04 12.90 -3.52
C GLU A 310 -4.66 13.92 -2.56
N LEU A 311 -4.17 15.16 -2.59
CA LEU A 311 -4.80 16.28 -1.89
C LEU A 311 -6.09 16.71 -2.60
N GLN A 312 -7.23 16.53 -1.93
CA GLN A 312 -8.52 17.08 -2.32
C GLN A 312 -8.55 18.58 -2.01
N GLU A 313 -8.11 19.41 -2.95
CA GLU A 313 -7.98 20.87 -2.80
C GLU A 313 -9.23 21.57 -2.27
N GLU A 314 -10.41 21.05 -2.60
CA GLU A 314 -11.71 21.60 -2.20
C GLU A 314 -11.98 21.45 -0.69
N THR A 315 -11.30 20.53 -0.01
CA THR A 315 -11.45 20.24 1.43
C THR A 315 -10.15 20.37 2.24
N GLY A 316 -9.00 20.32 1.57
CA GLY A 316 -7.69 20.18 2.21
C GLY A 316 -7.43 18.79 2.81
N TRP A 317 -8.21 17.76 2.43
CA TRP A 317 -8.05 16.39 2.91
C TRP A 317 -7.18 15.57 1.95
N ASN A 318 -6.43 14.61 2.46
CA ASN A 318 -5.70 13.65 1.63
C ASN A 318 -6.55 12.38 1.44
N ASP A 319 -6.71 11.92 0.20
CA ASP A 319 -7.46 10.70 -0.11
C ASP A 319 -6.57 9.47 0.00
N TYR A 320 -6.91 8.58 0.93
CA TYR A 320 -6.18 7.33 1.15
C TYR A 320 -6.83 6.12 0.48
N GLY A 321 -8.07 6.24 -0.01
CA GLY A 321 -8.89 5.13 -0.51
C GLY A 321 -10.09 4.88 0.41
N ALA A 322 -9.87 4.16 1.51
CA ALA A 322 -10.93 3.81 2.46
C ALA A 322 -11.35 4.97 3.39
N ARG A 323 -10.52 6.00 3.55
CA ARG A 323 -10.78 7.17 4.40
C ARG A 323 -10.15 8.45 3.82
N MET A 324 -10.64 9.60 4.28
CA MET A 324 -10.09 10.94 3.98
C MET A 324 -9.34 11.49 5.21
N TYR A 325 -8.04 11.77 5.08
CA TYR A 325 -7.18 12.20 6.17
C TYR A 325 -7.11 13.72 6.29
N MET A 326 -7.37 14.25 7.50
CA MET A 326 -7.33 15.68 7.80
C MET A 326 -6.01 16.04 8.48
N ALA A 327 -4.99 16.33 7.67
CA ALA A 327 -3.64 16.65 8.15
C ALA A 327 -3.54 17.96 8.95
N ASP A 328 -4.50 18.87 8.77
CA ASP A 328 -4.58 20.11 9.55
C ASP A 328 -4.98 19.87 11.02
N ILE A 329 -5.73 18.79 11.30
CA ILE A 329 -6.16 18.40 12.67
C ILE A 329 -5.68 17.00 13.12
N GLY A 330 -4.82 16.36 12.32
CA GLY A 330 -4.11 15.12 12.69
C GLY A 330 -4.94 13.84 12.81
N ARG A 331 -6.13 13.75 12.17
CA ARG A 331 -7.04 12.60 12.36
C ARG A 331 -7.99 12.30 11.18
N TRP A 332 -8.68 11.17 11.28
CA TRP A 332 -9.73 10.75 10.34
C TRP A 332 -11.10 11.35 10.68
N GLY A 333 -11.96 11.49 9.66
CA GLY A 333 -13.34 11.97 9.82
C GLY A 333 -14.36 10.86 10.10
N VAL A 334 -14.02 9.61 9.75
CA VAL A 334 -14.88 8.43 9.87
C VAL A 334 -14.20 7.35 10.73
N VAL A 335 -14.99 6.41 11.23
CA VAL A 335 -14.51 5.23 11.95
C VAL A 335 -13.63 4.37 11.05
N ASP A 336 -12.54 3.83 11.59
CA ASP A 336 -11.70 2.82 10.95
C ASP A 336 -12.52 1.59 10.52
N PRO A 337 -12.50 1.19 9.23
CA PRO A 337 -13.17 -0.04 8.77
C PRO A 337 -12.69 -1.31 9.48
N LEU A 338 -11.47 -1.30 10.04
CA LEU A 338 -10.85 -2.42 10.79
C LEU A 338 -10.56 -2.04 12.25
N ALA A 339 -11.41 -1.19 12.85
CA ALA A 339 -11.27 -0.72 14.24
C ALA A 339 -11.09 -1.86 15.27
N GLU A 340 -11.68 -3.03 15.02
CA GLU A 340 -11.57 -4.24 15.84
C GLU A 340 -10.21 -4.95 15.74
N GLY A 341 -9.38 -4.64 14.74
CA GLY A 341 -7.95 -4.97 14.73
C GLY A 341 -7.17 -4.05 15.69
N SER A 342 -7.51 -2.76 15.71
CA SER A 342 -6.79 -1.70 16.42
C SER A 342 -7.40 -1.29 17.78
N ARG A 343 -8.00 -2.24 18.52
CA ARG A 343 -8.81 -2.02 19.76
C ARG A 343 -8.19 -1.18 20.88
N ARG A 344 -6.87 -0.92 20.84
CA ARG A 344 -6.12 -0.13 21.83
C ARG A 344 -6.05 1.36 21.51
N TYR A 345 -6.53 1.76 20.34
CA TYR A 345 -6.42 3.12 19.82
C TYR A 345 -7.81 3.69 19.50
N SER A 346 -7.92 5.01 19.47
CA SER A 346 -9.10 5.69 18.93
C SER A 346 -9.31 5.28 17.46
N PRO A 347 -10.52 4.91 17.03
CA PRO A 347 -10.79 4.50 15.64
C PRO A 347 -10.74 5.66 14.64
N TYR A 348 -10.41 6.87 15.10
CA TYR A 348 -10.15 8.05 14.27
C TYR A 348 -8.67 8.47 14.29
N ALA A 349 -7.80 7.78 15.04
CA ALA A 349 -6.39 8.14 15.14
C ALA A 349 -5.64 7.82 13.83
N TYR A 350 -4.79 8.73 13.39
CA TYR A 350 -3.90 8.51 12.26
C TYR A 350 -2.56 7.94 12.72
N ALA A 351 -2.02 6.94 11.99
CA ALA A 351 -0.67 6.40 12.18
C ALA A 351 -0.28 6.07 13.65
N LEU A 352 -1.23 5.58 14.45
CA LEU A 352 -1.08 5.35 15.92
C LEU A 352 -0.59 6.57 16.72
N ASN A 353 -0.83 7.79 16.22
CA ASN A 353 -0.25 9.04 16.70
C ASN A 353 1.28 9.12 16.61
N ASN A 354 1.92 8.35 15.74
CA ASN A 354 3.35 8.43 15.44
C ASN A 354 3.58 8.42 13.91
N PRO A 355 3.17 9.51 13.23
CA PRO A 355 3.25 9.64 11.76
C PRO A 355 4.69 9.76 11.24
N MET A 356 5.69 9.84 12.12
CA MET A 356 7.10 9.78 11.73
C MET A 356 7.59 8.35 11.54
N ARG A 357 6.92 7.36 12.15
CA ARG A 357 7.30 5.95 12.07
C ARG A 357 6.34 5.12 11.23
N PHE A 358 5.05 5.44 11.30
CA PHE A 358 4.00 4.67 10.67
C PHE A 358 3.28 5.47 9.58
N ILE A 359 2.73 4.74 8.61
CA ILE A 359 1.77 5.24 7.61
C ILE A 359 0.51 4.39 7.65
N ASP A 360 -0.57 4.86 7.04
CA ASP A 360 -1.73 4.02 6.70
C ASP A 360 -1.70 3.87 5.17
N PRO A 361 -1.46 2.68 4.57
CA PRO A 361 -1.30 2.57 3.12
C PRO A 361 -2.59 2.79 2.32
N ASP A 362 -3.77 2.53 2.88
CA ASP A 362 -5.04 2.51 2.14
C ASP A 362 -6.22 3.14 2.90
N GLY A 363 -5.99 3.59 4.14
CA GLY A 363 -7.02 4.08 5.05
C GLY A 363 -7.69 2.99 5.87
N ARG A 364 -7.18 1.76 5.95
CA ARG A 364 -7.75 0.66 6.75
C ARG A 364 -6.81 0.12 7.82
N TYR A 365 -5.49 0.14 7.63
CA TYR A 365 -4.57 -0.36 8.65
C TYR A 365 -3.19 0.29 8.59
N VAL A 366 -2.55 0.37 9.75
CA VAL A 366 -1.27 1.06 9.95
C VAL A 366 -0.06 0.14 9.76
N THR A 367 0.96 0.61 9.05
CA THR A 367 2.22 -0.11 8.80
C THR A 367 3.45 0.68 9.27
N ASP A 368 4.49 -0.01 9.74
CA ASP A 368 5.78 0.59 10.11
C ASP A 368 6.67 0.70 8.86
N VAL A 369 7.18 1.90 8.54
CA VAL A 369 8.07 2.08 7.38
C VAL A 369 9.55 1.86 7.71
N ASN A 370 9.90 1.67 8.99
CA ASN A 370 11.29 1.65 9.47
C ASN A 370 11.81 0.28 9.94
N GLY A 371 11.00 -0.78 9.85
CA GLY A 371 11.47 -2.13 10.16
C GLY A 371 10.54 -3.22 9.65
N ASN A 372 11.06 -4.46 9.60
CA ASN A 372 10.30 -5.70 9.36
C ASN A 372 9.40 -6.03 10.57
N GLY A 373 8.62 -5.06 11.03
CA GLY A 373 7.72 -5.15 12.17
C GLY A 373 6.29 -5.33 11.69
N SER A 374 5.95 -6.55 11.31
CA SER A 374 4.59 -7.00 10.97
C SER A 374 3.93 -6.18 9.86
N HIS A 375 4.06 -6.66 8.61
CA HIS A 375 3.08 -6.38 7.57
C HIS A 375 1.69 -6.87 8.04
N MET A 376 0.94 -5.98 8.68
CA MET A 376 -0.52 -6.06 8.75
C MET A 376 -1.08 -5.29 7.55
N ILE A 377 -0.56 -5.62 6.36
CA ILE A 377 -1.20 -5.22 5.11
C ILE A 377 -2.46 -6.08 5.03
N TYR A 378 -3.61 -5.48 5.32
CA TYR A 378 -4.85 -5.97 4.75
C TYR A 378 -4.84 -5.57 3.27
N ASP A 379 -4.29 -6.44 2.44
CA ASP A 379 -4.66 -6.44 1.02
C ASP A 379 -6.17 -6.65 0.95
N GLY A 380 -6.82 -6.08 -0.07
CA GLY A 380 -8.27 -5.86 -0.15
C GLY A 380 -9.17 -7.10 -0.28
N GLU A 381 -8.74 -8.24 0.24
CA GLU A 381 -9.25 -9.60 0.03
C GLU A 381 -10.10 -10.13 1.21
N ASP A 382 -10.75 -9.27 2.01
CA ASP A 382 -11.53 -9.78 3.14
C ASP A 382 -12.84 -9.04 3.48
N VAL A 383 -13.84 -9.20 2.59
CA VAL A 383 -15.26 -9.01 2.93
C VAL A 383 -15.86 -10.29 3.54
N SER A 384 -15.05 -11.32 3.84
CA SER A 384 -15.47 -12.58 4.46
C SER A 384 -15.17 -12.65 5.98
N GLY A 385 -14.29 -11.80 6.50
CA GLY A 385 -13.78 -11.84 7.87
C GLY A 385 -14.79 -11.63 9.00
N MET A 386 -16.01 -11.13 8.72
CA MET A 386 -17.01 -10.83 9.76
C MET A 386 -17.67 -12.08 10.40
N LEU A 387 -17.23 -13.30 10.04
CA LEU A 387 -17.75 -14.56 10.59
C LEU A 387 -16.75 -15.35 11.46
N SER A 388 -15.46 -14.99 11.52
CA SER A 388 -14.43 -15.77 12.23
C SER A 388 -14.20 -15.39 13.70
N LEU A 389 -14.83 -14.29 14.17
CA LEU A 389 -14.56 -13.63 15.46
C LEU A 389 -15.05 -14.40 16.72
N TYR A 390 -15.21 -15.74 16.63
CA TYR A 390 -15.79 -16.58 17.68
C TYR A 390 -14.89 -17.71 18.21
N GLN A 391 -13.62 -17.85 17.78
CA GLN A 391 -12.75 -18.95 18.25
C GLN A 391 -11.31 -18.52 18.62
N GLY A 392 -11.01 -18.47 19.94
CA GLY A 392 -9.66 -18.51 20.54
C GLY A 392 -8.79 -17.26 20.34
N MET A 393 -8.32 -16.50 21.34
CA MET A 393 -8.05 -16.78 22.75
C MET A 393 -7.16 -18.00 23.03
N SER A 394 -5.86 -17.92 22.70
CA SER A 394 -4.77 -18.59 23.46
C SER A 394 -3.39 -17.99 23.14
N SER A 395 -2.51 -17.92 24.16
CA SER A 395 -1.01 -17.96 24.13
C SER A 395 -0.25 -17.53 22.85
N GLY A 396 0.74 -16.63 22.82
CA GLY A 396 1.51 -16.01 23.91
C GLY A 396 2.84 -16.72 24.22
N SER A 397 3.95 -16.30 23.58
CA SER A 397 5.31 -16.28 24.16
C SER A 397 6.32 -15.57 23.24
N SER A 398 7.24 -14.82 23.83
CA SER A 398 8.37 -14.15 23.17
C SER A 398 9.63 -15.01 23.10
N ASN A 399 10.53 -14.77 22.14
CA ASN A 399 11.95 -14.55 22.48
C ASN A 399 12.77 -13.86 21.37
N SER A 400 13.83 -13.18 21.81
CA SER A 400 14.73 -12.33 21.03
C SER A 400 16.09 -13.00 20.82
N SER A 401 16.77 -12.77 19.68
CA SER A 401 18.07 -12.05 19.67
C SER A 401 18.82 -12.07 18.32
N ASN A 402 19.16 -10.86 17.80
CA ASN A 402 20.47 -10.42 17.30
C ASN A 402 21.27 -11.35 16.33
N ASN A 403 21.68 -10.97 15.10
CA ASN A 403 22.40 -9.73 14.72
C ASN A 403 22.78 -9.72 13.22
N ALA A 404 23.18 -8.53 12.72
CA ALA A 404 24.06 -8.28 11.55
C ALA A 404 23.48 -8.24 10.10
N PHE A 405 22.99 -7.04 9.74
CA PHE A 405 23.18 -6.27 8.49
C PHE A 405 24.30 -6.69 7.48
N PRO A 406 24.31 -6.13 6.23
CA PRO A 406 23.18 -5.65 5.39
C PRO A 406 23.31 -6.00 3.88
N SER A 407 22.20 -5.99 3.13
CA SER A 407 22.23 -5.81 1.67
C SER A 407 20.87 -5.37 1.10
N LEU A 408 20.70 -4.05 0.94
CA LEU A 408 20.00 -3.34 -0.16
C LEU A 408 18.86 -4.06 -0.92
N ASN A 409 17.69 -3.40 -0.94
CA ASN A 409 16.56 -3.65 -1.84
C ASN A 409 16.99 -4.14 -3.22
N HIS A 410 16.45 -5.29 -3.65
CA HIS A 410 16.29 -5.55 -5.06
C HIS A 410 14.86 -5.19 -5.46
N SER A 411 14.77 -4.28 -6.42
CA SER A 411 13.55 -3.91 -7.11
C SER A 411 12.86 -5.13 -7.73
N TYR A 412 11.54 -5.25 -7.57
CA TYR A 412 10.75 -5.87 -8.61
C TYR A 412 10.88 -5.01 -9.87
N ILE A 413 11.55 -5.57 -10.87
CA ILE A 413 11.66 -5.01 -12.20
C ILE A 413 10.39 -5.40 -12.93
N ASP A 414 9.55 -4.43 -13.27
CA ASP A 414 8.73 -4.58 -14.47
C ASP A 414 9.40 -3.85 -15.63
N ALA A 415 9.66 -4.66 -16.66
CA ALA A 415 10.05 -4.20 -17.97
C ALA A 415 9.33 -5.09 -18.99
N THR A 416 8.22 -4.63 -19.56
CA THR A 416 8.27 -4.04 -20.92
C THR A 416 6.92 -3.55 -21.42
N GLY A 417 6.96 -2.50 -22.25
CA GLY A 417 5.87 -2.23 -23.19
C GLY A 417 5.83 -3.22 -24.36
N ALA A 418 4.61 -3.67 -24.67
CA ALA A 418 4.10 -4.11 -25.98
C ALA A 418 4.79 -5.25 -26.76
N GLY A 419 4.03 -6.32 -27.06
CA GLY A 419 4.32 -7.14 -28.26
C GLY A 419 3.78 -8.58 -28.32
N GLY A 420 2.47 -8.77 -28.36
CA GLY A 420 1.79 -9.86 -29.10
C GLY A 420 2.10 -11.35 -28.79
N GLY A 421 1.10 -12.05 -28.26
CA GLY A 421 0.81 -13.44 -28.66
C GLY A 421 1.28 -14.59 -27.76
N SER A 422 0.30 -15.17 -27.05
CA SER A 422 0.17 -16.62 -26.79
C SER A 422 1.16 -17.36 -25.85
N SER A 423 0.62 -17.68 -24.67
CA SER A 423 0.82 -18.90 -23.85
C SER A 423 1.97 -18.94 -22.80
N PRO A 424 1.71 -19.45 -21.55
CA PRO A 424 2.67 -19.37 -20.43
C PRO A 424 3.24 -20.74 -19.85
N THR A 425 4.49 -20.77 -19.28
CA THR A 425 5.32 -21.86 -18.63
C THR A 425 6.40 -21.41 -17.57
N PHE A 426 6.65 -22.13 -16.48
CA PHE A 426 7.34 -21.59 -15.26
C PHE A 426 8.69 -20.84 -15.48
N GLN A 427 8.85 -19.65 -14.87
CA GLN A 427 10.08 -18.81 -14.98
C GLN A 427 10.28 -17.84 -13.78
N PHE A 428 11.36 -17.04 -13.74
CA PHE A 428 11.50 -15.93 -12.78
C PHE A 428 10.99 -14.58 -13.35
N PRO A 429 10.51 -13.64 -12.51
CA PRO A 429 10.15 -12.29 -12.96
C PRO A 429 11.32 -11.62 -13.71
N LYS A 430 11.01 -10.92 -14.79
CA LYS A 430 12.01 -10.44 -15.74
C LYS A 430 12.99 -9.46 -15.08
N GLY A 431 14.29 -9.74 -15.18
CA GLY A 431 15.34 -8.94 -14.55
C GLY A 431 15.67 -9.33 -13.11
N THR A 432 14.86 -10.16 -12.44
CA THR A 432 15.12 -10.60 -11.06
C THR A 432 16.01 -11.85 -10.96
N GLU A 433 16.42 -12.47 -12.08
CA GLU A 433 17.27 -13.68 -12.06
C GLU A 433 18.55 -13.49 -11.21
N GLU A 434 19.21 -12.33 -11.27
CA GLU A 434 20.40 -12.04 -10.46
C GLU A 434 20.10 -12.00 -8.95
N TYR A 435 18.88 -11.61 -8.56
CA TYR A 435 18.44 -11.61 -7.16
C TYR A 435 18.19 -13.03 -6.65
N TYR A 436 17.47 -13.87 -7.40
CA TYR A 436 17.25 -15.27 -7.02
C TYR A 436 18.57 -16.04 -7.01
N GLN A 437 19.43 -15.86 -8.02
CA GLN A 437 20.74 -16.49 -8.08
C GLN A 437 21.65 -16.09 -6.89
N LYS A 438 21.50 -14.87 -6.37
CA LYS A 438 22.28 -14.35 -5.23
C LYS A 438 21.73 -14.79 -3.87
N ASN A 439 20.42 -14.70 -3.67
CA ASN A 439 19.80 -14.86 -2.33
C ASN A 439 19.18 -16.25 -2.11
N TYR A 440 18.72 -16.90 -3.18
CA TYR A 440 18.13 -18.25 -3.16
C TYR A 440 18.76 -19.16 -4.23
N PRO A 441 20.09 -19.39 -4.18
CA PRO A 441 20.82 -20.09 -5.24
C PRO A 441 20.38 -21.53 -5.48
N ALA A 442 19.95 -22.27 -4.45
CA ALA A 442 19.43 -23.62 -4.64
C ALA A 442 18.04 -23.63 -5.28
N PHE A 443 17.17 -22.69 -4.91
CA PHE A 443 15.87 -22.51 -5.57
C PHE A 443 16.03 -22.08 -7.03
N TYR A 444 16.95 -21.15 -7.30
CA TYR A 444 17.29 -20.71 -8.66
C TYR A 444 17.75 -21.86 -9.55
N ASP A 445 18.70 -22.68 -9.07
CA ASP A 445 19.17 -23.87 -9.78
C ASP A 445 18.06 -24.91 -9.97
N PHE A 446 17.25 -25.13 -8.93
CA PHE A 446 16.12 -26.07 -8.99
C PHE A 446 15.08 -25.66 -10.04
N VAL A 447 14.60 -24.41 -10.05
CA VAL A 447 13.59 -23.93 -11.01
C VAL A 447 14.10 -24.04 -12.45
N LYS A 448 15.39 -23.77 -12.67
CA LYS A 448 15.99 -23.75 -14.00
C LYS A 448 16.33 -25.14 -14.55
N ASN A 449 16.85 -26.03 -13.69
CA ASN A 449 17.49 -27.27 -14.12
C ASN A 449 16.78 -28.55 -13.64
N LEU A 450 16.03 -28.50 -12.53
CA LEU A 450 15.44 -29.70 -11.89
C LEU A 450 13.90 -29.75 -12.03
N LEU A 451 13.21 -28.64 -11.78
CA LEU A 451 11.76 -28.51 -11.92
C LEU A 451 11.24 -28.95 -13.31
N PRO A 452 11.90 -28.61 -14.45
CA PRO A 452 11.43 -29.06 -15.77
C PRO A 452 11.45 -30.58 -15.96
N ASN A 453 12.14 -31.34 -15.08
CA ASN A 453 12.15 -32.79 -15.15
C ASN A 453 10.93 -33.43 -14.47
N ILE A 454 10.19 -32.73 -13.60
CA ILE A 454 9.12 -33.35 -12.79
C ILE A 454 8.02 -33.98 -13.65
N VAL A 455 7.72 -33.41 -14.82
CA VAL A 455 6.74 -33.94 -15.79
C VAL A 455 7.14 -35.29 -16.41
N LYS A 456 8.33 -35.81 -16.11
CA LYS A 456 8.73 -37.19 -16.40
C LYS A 456 8.17 -38.20 -15.36
N ASP A 457 7.67 -37.73 -14.21
CA ASP A 457 6.92 -38.56 -13.27
C ASP A 457 5.48 -38.72 -13.79
N PRO A 458 5.02 -39.96 -14.08
CA PRO A 458 3.73 -40.18 -14.72
C PRO A 458 2.54 -39.85 -13.82
N ASN A 459 2.69 -39.93 -12.50
CA ASN A 459 1.61 -39.57 -11.57
C ASN A 459 1.47 -38.05 -11.47
N PHE A 460 2.58 -37.31 -11.34
CA PHE A 460 2.59 -35.84 -11.35
C PHE A 460 2.03 -35.28 -12.66
N LEU A 461 2.54 -35.75 -13.80
CA LEU A 461 2.07 -35.34 -15.13
C LEU A 461 0.57 -35.62 -15.31
N GLN A 462 0.11 -36.84 -15.02
CA GLN A 462 -1.30 -37.20 -15.18
C GLN A 462 -2.20 -36.43 -14.21
N ALA A 463 -1.75 -36.17 -12.98
CA ALA A 463 -2.52 -35.37 -12.02
C ALA A 463 -2.70 -33.92 -12.50
N PHE A 464 -1.64 -33.31 -13.02
CA PHE A 464 -1.71 -31.95 -13.55
C PHE A 464 -2.60 -31.87 -14.80
N MET A 465 -2.44 -32.81 -15.75
CA MET A 465 -3.32 -32.92 -16.93
C MET A 465 -4.78 -33.13 -16.55
N ASP A 466 -5.05 -34.01 -15.58
CA ASP A 466 -6.40 -34.33 -15.12
C ASP A 466 -7.08 -33.07 -14.56
N ILE A 467 -6.45 -32.37 -13.61
CA ILE A 467 -7.05 -31.20 -12.91
C ILE A 467 -7.14 -29.95 -13.80
N THR A 468 -6.23 -29.75 -14.75
CA THR A 468 -6.18 -28.53 -15.57
C THR A 468 -6.82 -28.68 -16.96
N GLY A 469 -7.06 -29.91 -17.42
CA GLY A 469 -7.49 -30.19 -18.79
C GLY A 469 -6.38 -30.03 -19.86
N MET A 470 -5.14 -29.74 -19.45
CA MET A 470 -4.00 -29.62 -20.35
C MET A 470 -3.62 -30.97 -20.96
N SER A 471 -3.24 -30.96 -22.25
CA SER A 471 -2.61 -32.10 -22.91
C SER A 471 -1.18 -32.27 -22.40
N GLN A 472 -0.62 -33.46 -22.62
CA GLN A 472 0.76 -33.75 -22.24
C GLN A 472 1.77 -32.75 -22.84
N GLU A 473 1.56 -32.30 -24.09
CA GLU A 473 2.42 -31.30 -24.73
C GLU A 473 2.30 -29.93 -24.05
N GLU A 474 1.09 -29.50 -23.68
CA GLU A 474 0.86 -28.26 -22.93
C GLU A 474 1.47 -28.31 -21.53
N VAL A 475 1.41 -29.45 -20.81
CA VAL A 475 2.04 -29.58 -19.48
C VAL A 475 3.57 -29.68 -19.56
N ILE A 476 4.12 -30.43 -20.52
CA ILE A 476 5.57 -30.46 -20.75
C ILE A 476 6.08 -29.06 -21.14
N LYS A 477 5.31 -28.34 -21.96
CA LYS A 477 5.57 -26.93 -22.23
C LYS A 477 5.51 -26.14 -20.92
N ALA A 478 4.42 -26.21 -20.14
CA ALA A 478 4.19 -25.50 -18.87
C ALA A 478 5.31 -25.62 -17.82
N PHE A 479 6.03 -26.74 -17.78
CA PHE A 479 7.18 -26.93 -16.87
C PHE A 479 8.55 -26.68 -17.51
N THR A 480 8.62 -26.41 -18.81
CA THR A 480 9.87 -25.96 -19.46
C THR A 480 10.23 -24.56 -18.98
N TYR A 481 11.45 -24.34 -18.49
CA TYR A 481 11.89 -23.03 -17.98
C TYR A 481 11.74 -21.92 -19.04
N GLY A 482 11.16 -20.77 -18.63
CA GLY A 482 11.27 -19.52 -19.38
C GLY A 482 10.24 -19.28 -20.48
N GLN A 483 9.02 -19.82 -20.39
CA GLN A 483 7.97 -19.53 -21.38
C GLN A 483 6.63 -19.06 -20.74
N GLY A 484 6.59 -18.44 -19.54
CA GLY A 484 5.38 -17.93 -18.81
C GLY A 484 5.35 -17.85 -17.26
N PRO A 485 4.52 -18.57 -16.43
CA PRO A 485 4.13 -17.97 -15.17
C PRO A 485 5.30 -17.86 -14.20
N THR A 486 5.38 -16.71 -13.56
CA THR A 486 6.53 -16.32 -12.80
C THR A 486 6.42 -16.88 -11.39
N LEU A 487 7.52 -17.52 -10.93
CA LEU A 487 7.73 -17.92 -9.56
C LEU A 487 8.42 -16.78 -8.85
N HIS A 488 7.78 -16.22 -7.83
CA HIS A 488 8.28 -15.03 -7.18
C HIS A 488 8.17 -15.11 -5.65
N ASP A 489 9.05 -14.40 -4.94
CA ASP A 489 9.20 -14.47 -3.49
C ASP A 489 8.20 -13.56 -2.78
N TRP A 490 7.56 -14.08 -1.74
CA TRP A 490 6.52 -13.37 -1.01
C TRP A 490 6.73 -13.46 0.51
N ASP A 491 6.62 -12.34 1.22
CA ASP A 491 6.90 -12.26 2.66
C ASP A 491 5.66 -12.56 3.53
N VAL A 492 5.20 -13.82 3.48
CA VAL A 492 4.11 -14.35 4.32
C VAL A 492 4.60 -15.43 5.27
N GLU A 493 4.23 -15.31 6.55
CA GLU A 493 4.60 -16.25 7.61
C GLU A 493 3.70 -17.50 7.69
N PHE A 494 2.57 -17.54 6.95
CA PHE A 494 1.51 -18.54 7.16
C PHE A 494 1.07 -19.35 5.93
N SER A 495 1.60 -19.09 4.73
CA SER A 495 1.38 -19.92 3.54
C SER A 495 2.70 -20.40 2.94
N ASN A 496 2.65 -21.46 2.13
CA ASN A 496 3.82 -22.08 1.51
C ASN A 496 3.99 -21.68 0.03
N GLY A 497 2.87 -21.54 -0.67
CA GLY A 497 2.74 -20.95 -1.99
C GLY A 497 1.35 -20.30 -2.08
N GLN A 498 1.15 -19.52 -3.13
CA GLN A 498 -0.16 -18.97 -3.48
C GLN A 498 -0.22 -18.66 -4.98
N TYR A 499 -1.25 -19.13 -5.66
CA TYR A 499 -1.58 -18.69 -7.02
C TYR A 499 -2.34 -17.35 -6.97
N ASP A 500 -1.84 -16.35 -7.70
CA ASP A 500 -2.25 -14.94 -7.54
C ASP A 500 -3.57 -14.59 -8.26
N TYR A 501 -4.56 -15.49 -8.23
CA TYR A 501 -5.84 -15.35 -8.94
C TYR A 501 -6.58 -14.06 -8.57
N ALA A 502 -6.64 -13.76 -7.27
CA ALA A 502 -7.46 -12.68 -6.74
C ALA A 502 -6.81 -11.29 -6.88
N MET A 503 -5.48 -11.24 -7.00
CA MET A 503 -4.72 -9.99 -7.23
C MET A 503 -4.66 -9.57 -8.71
N SER A 504 -5.23 -10.36 -9.62
CA SER A 504 -5.23 -10.08 -11.06
C SER A 504 -6.50 -9.34 -11.51
N HIS A 505 -6.36 -8.13 -12.07
CA HIS A 505 -7.49 -7.38 -12.63
C HIS A 505 -7.71 -7.61 -14.14
N HIS A 506 -6.76 -8.28 -14.80
CA HIS A 506 -6.89 -8.71 -16.19
C HIS A 506 -6.55 -10.19 -16.38
N LYS A 507 -7.17 -10.82 -17.40
CA LYS A 507 -6.86 -12.20 -17.80
C LYS A 507 -5.41 -12.41 -18.24
N ASP A 508 -4.71 -11.34 -18.58
CA ASP A 508 -3.32 -11.38 -19.04
C ASP A 508 -2.32 -11.41 -17.87
N ASP A 509 -2.74 -10.99 -16.67
CA ASP A 509 -1.94 -10.97 -15.42
C ASP A 509 -1.94 -12.32 -14.67
N LEU A 510 -2.73 -13.29 -15.12
CA LEU A 510 -3.00 -14.59 -14.50
C LEU A 510 -1.77 -15.54 -14.41
N ASN A 511 -0.56 -15.03 -14.53
CA ASN A 511 0.66 -15.80 -14.75
C ASN A 511 1.69 -15.61 -13.64
N ASN A 512 1.26 -15.51 -12.39
CA ASN A 512 2.16 -15.38 -11.24
C ASN A 512 1.79 -16.41 -10.16
N ILE A 513 2.82 -16.98 -9.54
CA ILE A 513 2.74 -17.87 -8.39
C ILE A 513 3.75 -17.36 -7.35
N SER A 514 3.22 -16.94 -6.22
CA SER A 514 3.95 -16.53 -5.04
C SER A 514 4.46 -17.76 -4.27
N ILE A 515 5.72 -17.76 -3.85
CA ILE A 515 6.33 -18.79 -2.98
C ILE A 515 6.88 -18.09 -1.73
N SER A 516 6.52 -18.58 -0.54
CA SER A 516 6.83 -17.82 0.67
C SER A 516 8.32 -17.81 1.01
N ASN A 517 8.80 -16.69 1.54
CA ASN A 517 10.17 -16.53 2.02
C ASN A 517 10.56 -17.62 3.01
N MET A 518 9.61 -18.11 3.83
CA MET A 518 9.84 -19.23 4.75
C MET A 518 10.18 -20.53 4.00
N VAL A 519 9.44 -20.87 2.95
CA VAL A 519 9.68 -22.05 2.11
C VAL A 519 10.98 -21.93 1.31
N LEU A 520 11.28 -20.75 0.75
CA LEU A 520 12.55 -20.50 0.06
C LEU A 520 13.74 -20.68 1.03
N ASN A 521 13.68 -20.06 2.21
CA ASN A 521 14.72 -20.17 3.24
C ASN A 521 14.88 -21.58 3.82
N TRP A 522 13.80 -22.38 3.85
CA TRP A 522 13.85 -23.80 4.17
C TRP A 522 14.55 -24.58 3.04
N PHE A 523 14.17 -24.36 1.79
CA PHE A 523 14.68 -25.11 0.65
C PHE A 523 16.18 -24.90 0.42
N GLU A 524 16.70 -23.70 0.66
CA GLU A 524 18.16 -23.45 0.65
C GLU A 524 18.91 -24.37 1.63
N LYS A 525 18.35 -24.57 2.83
CA LYS A 525 18.95 -25.37 3.92
C LYS A 525 18.66 -26.88 3.83
N ALA A 526 17.61 -27.27 3.13
CA ALA A 526 17.16 -28.66 3.03
C ALA A 526 18.21 -29.57 2.37
N ASN A 527 18.27 -30.84 2.77
CA ASN A 527 19.00 -31.87 2.01
C ASN A 527 18.37 -31.98 0.61
N LYS A 528 19.19 -32.00 -0.44
CA LYS A 528 18.80 -32.08 -1.85
C LYS A 528 19.57 -33.16 -2.63
N ASP A 529 20.28 -34.07 -1.96
CA ASP A 529 21.00 -35.16 -2.64
C ASP A 529 20.00 -36.13 -3.31
N PRO A 530 19.96 -36.22 -4.66
CA PRO A 530 19.00 -37.06 -5.37
C PRO A 530 19.30 -38.57 -5.22
N LYS A 531 20.39 -38.94 -4.53
CA LYS A 531 20.71 -40.33 -4.15
C LYS A 531 20.22 -40.69 -2.74
N SER A 532 19.60 -39.74 -2.03
CA SER A 532 19.05 -39.93 -0.69
C SER A 532 17.52 -39.82 -0.69
N VAL A 533 16.85 -40.64 0.13
CA VAL A 533 15.37 -40.61 0.27
C VAL A 533 14.90 -39.24 0.79
N GLU A 534 15.64 -38.65 1.71
CA GLU A 534 15.37 -37.30 2.24
C GLU A 534 15.53 -36.22 1.15
N GLY A 535 16.63 -36.23 0.40
CA GLY A 535 16.86 -35.27 -0.67
C GLY A 535 15.81 -35.33 -1.77
N ILE A 536 15.41 -36.54 -2.20
CA ILE A 536 14.31 -36.71 -3.14
C ILE A 536 12.96 -36.29 -2.53
N THR A 537 12.75 -36.48 -1.22
CA THR A 537 11.53 -36.00 -0.56
C THR A 537 11.43 -34.47 -0.59
N ASN A 538 12.53 -33.76 -0.30
CA ASN A 538 12.53 -32.29 -0.30
C ASN A 538 12.43 -31.69 -1.72
N LEU A 539 13.09 -32.30 -2.71
CA LEU A 539 12.96 -31.90 -4.12
C LEU A 539 11.54 -32.12 -4.64
N PHE A 540 10.93 -33.27 -4.35
CA PHE A 540 9.55 -33.55 -4.73
C PHE A 540 8.53 -32.69 -3.97
N LEU A 541 8.80 -32.35 -2.70
CA LEU A 541 7.95 -31.44 -1.91
C LEU A 541 7.92 -30.04 -2.53
N MET A 542 9.07 -29.50 -2.95
CA MET A 542 9.12 -28.21 -3.65
C MET A 542 8.43 -28.27 -5.02
N SER A 543 8.65 -29.33 -5.81
CA SER A 543 7.87 -29.56 -7.04
C SER A 543 6.37 -29.66 -6.77
N GLY A 544 5.99 -30.22 -5.63
CA GLY A 544 4.64 -30.39 -5.15
C GLY A 544 3.92 -29.08 -4.86
N ILE A 545 4.56 -28.18 -4.10
CA ILE A 545 4.05 -26.83 -3.81
C ILE A 545 3.84 -26.04 -5.11
N ILE A 546 4.82 -26.06 -6.03
CA ILE A 546 4.68 -25.40 -7.34
C ILE A 546 3.60 -26.07 -8.21
N GLY A 547 3.40 -27.38 -8.08
CA GLY A 547 2.32 -28.12 -8.74
C GLY A 547 0.94 -27.81 -8.19
N HIS A 548 0.81 -27.57 -6.87
CA HIS A 548 -0.42 -27.17 -6.20
C HIS A 548 -0.91 -25.82 -6.75
N GLU A 549 -0.09 -24.78 -6.66
CA GLU A 549 -0.43 -23.45 -7.22
C GLU A 549 -0.58 -23.49 -8.75
N GLY A 550 0.27 -24.29 -9.41
CA GLY A 550 0.17 -24.56 -10.84
C GLY A 550 -1.16 -25.20 -11.27
N ALA A 551 -1.83 -25.97 -10.40
CA ALA A 551 -3.12 -26.58 -10.71
C ALA A 551 -4.25 -25.52 -10.73
N HIS A 552 -4.23 -24.56 -9.79
CA HIS A 552 -5.11 -23.40 -9.81
C HIS A 552 -4.87 -22.53 -11.06
N TRP A 553 -3.61 -22.28 -11.41
CA TRP A 553 -3.23 -21.60 -12.65
C TRP A 553 -3.76 -22.31 -13.90
N GLY A 554 -3.43 -23.59 -14.07
CA GLY A 554 -3.76 -24.33 -15.29
C GLY A 554 -5.25 -24.53 -15.48
N ASN A 555 -6.01 -24.66 -14.38
CA ASN A 555 -7.47 -24.63 -14.41
C ASN A 555 -8.00 -23.29 -14.95
N ASN A 556 -7.46 -22.16 -14.51
CA ASN A 556 -7.89 -20.84 -14.99
C ASN A 556 -7.49 -20.57 -16.45
N VAL A 557 -6.35 -21.12 -16.90
CA VAL A 557 -5.88 -21.01 -18.29
C VAL A 557 -6.72 -21.86 -19.26
N LYS A 558 -7.17 -23.06 -18.84
CA LYS A 558 -7.80 -24.03 -19.74
C LYS A 558 -9.06 -24.71 -19.22
N GLY A 559 -9.04 -25.17 -17.97
CA GLY A 559 -10.17 -25.81 -17.29
C GLY A 559 -10.36 -27.29 -17.67
N PRO A 560 -10.75 -28.15 -16.72
CA PRO A 560 -10.89 -29.59 -16.95
C PRO A 560 -12.28 -29.99 -17.45
N GLY A 561 -12.40 -31.24 -17.88
CA GLY A 561 -13.66 -31.82 -18.36
C GLY A 561 -14.69 -32.08 -17.24
N GLU A 562 -15.97 -32.19 -17.61
CA GLU A 562 -17.13 -32.36 -16.70
C GLU A 562 -16.95 -33.45 -15.62
N ALA A 563 -16.40 -34.61 -15.99
CA ALA A 563 -16.14 -35.70 -15.04
C ALA A 563 -15.10 -35.34 -13.96
N MET A 564 -14.17 -34.44 -14.26
CA MET A 564 -13.16 -33.94 -13.32
C MET A 564 -13.66 -32.71 -12.55
N ASN A 565 -14.47 -31.84 -13.15
CA ASN A 565 -15.15 -30.77 -12.40
C ASN A 565 -15.95 -31.36 -11.23
N ASN A 566 -16.66 -32.46 -11.46
CA ASN A 566 -17.33 -33.21 -10.39
C ASN A 566 -16.38 -33.84 -9.35
N PHE A 567 -15.12 -34.11 -9.71
CA PHE A 567 -14.11 -34.57 -8.75
C PHE A 567 -13.60 -33.41 -7.88
N ILE A 568 -13.22 -32.29 -8.49
CA ILE A 568 -12.74 -31.06 -7.83
C ILE A 568 -13.80 -30.43 -6.92
N ASN A 569 -15.08 -30.49 -7.31
CA ASN A 569 -16.19 -30.02 -6.47
C ASN A 569 -16.30 -30.76 -5.12
N ASN A 570 -15.76 -31.99 -4.98
CA ASN A 570 -15.70 -32.68 -3.68
C ASN A 570 -14.59 -32.12 -2.75
N PHE A 571 -13.71 -31.28 -3.27
CA PHE A 571 -12.68 -30.52 -2.55
C PHE A 571 -13.09 -29.05 -2.41
N ASN A 572 -14.40 -28.75 -2.44
CA ASN A 572 -14.97 -27.40 -2.36
C ASN A 572 -14.45 -26.40 -3.42
N GLY A 573 -13.87 -26.88 -4.54
CA GLY A 573 -13.25 -26.03 -5.55
C GLY A 573 -11.76 -25.73 -5.31
N GLU A 574 -11.12 -26.36 -4.33
CA GLU A 574 -9.67 -26.31 -4.13
C GLU A 574 -8.99 -27.23 -5.18
N HIS A 575 -8.27 -26.63 -6.14
CA HIS A 575 -7.67 -27.34 -7.27
C HIS A 575 -6.31 -27.96 -6.92
N GLY A 576 -5.57 -27.34 -5.99
CA GLY A 576 -4.30 -27.81 -5.51
C GLY A 576 -4.43 -29.03 -4.60
N GLU A 577 -5.38 -29.03 -3.65
CA GLU A 577 -5.71 -30.22 -2.84
C GLU A 577 -6.18 -31.39 -3.72
N ALA A 578 -7.00 -31.08 -4.74
CA ALA A 578 -7.44 -32.06 -5.72
C ALA A 578 -6.27 -32.62 -6.55
N PHE A 579 -5.28 -31.79 -6.89
CA PHE A 579 -4.02 -32.20 -7.53
C PHE A 579 -3.16 -33.07 -6.61
N GLU A 580 -2.88 -32.64 -5.38
CA GLU A 580 -2.10 -33.40 -4.38
C GLU A 580 -2.70 -34.80 -4.19
N TYR A 581 -4.01 -34.88 -3.93
CA TYR A 581 -4.71 -36.15 -3.81
C TYR A 581 -4.55 -37.00 -5.08
N ARG A 582 -4.67 -36.38 -6.27
CA ARG A 582 -4.63 -37.08 -7.55
C ARG A 582 -3.27 -37.70 -7.85
N VAL A 583 -2.17 -37.09 -7.40
CA VAL A 583 -0.80 -37.64 -7.44
C VAL A 583 -0.72 -38.96 -6.65
N PHE A 584 -1.24 -38.98 -5.42
CA PHE A 584 -1.11 -40.14 -4.51
C PHE A 584 -2.17 -41.24 -4.69
N LYS A 585 -3.32 -40.91 -5.29
CA LYS A 585 -4.53 -41.77 -5.41
C LYS A 585 -4.28 -43.18 -5.95
N ASN A 586 -3.30 -43.34 -6.84
CA ASN A 586 -3.02 -44.62 -7.49
C ASN A 586 -2.41 -45.65 -6.52
N ASP A 587 -1.53 -45.19 -5.63
CA ASP A 587 -0.79 -46.03 -4.67
C ASP A 587 -1.52 -46.17 -3.33
N PHE A 588 -2.28 -45.15 -2.92
CA PHE A 588 -2.96 -45.09 -1.62
C PHE A 588 -4.49 -44.99 -1.75
N LYS A 589 -5.13 -46.09 -2.14
CA LYS A 589 -6.59 -46.17 -2.25
C LYS A 589 -7.27 -46.03 -0.89
N GLY A 590 -8.05 -44.96 -0.70
CA GLY A 590 -8.94 -44.76 0.45
C GLY A 590 -8.42 -43.85 1.57
N VAL A 591 -7.39 -43.03 1.31
CA VAL A 591 -6.97 -41.96 2.23
C VAL A 591 -7.93 -40.78 2.08
N GLU A 592 -8.66 -40.36 3.12
CA GLU A 592 -9.53 -39.18 3.05
C GLU A 592 -8.73 -37.86 3.15
N PRO A 593 -9.09 -36.78 2.43
CA PRO A 593 -8.29 -35.56 2.39
C PRO A 593 -8.29 -34.75 3.70
N ALA A 594 -9.41 -34.74 4.42
CA ALA A 594 -9.71 -33.73 5.45
C ALA A 594 -9.02 -33.93 6.83
N LYS A 595 -7.91 -34.69 6.91
CA LYS A 595 -7.19 -34.96 8.18
C LYS A 595 -5.66 -35.02 8.02
N GLY A 596 -5.04 -33.92 7.57
CA GLY A 596 -3.62 -33.62 7.84
C GLY A 596 -2.60 -34.68 7.44
N HIS A 597 -2.80 -35.36 6.30
CA HIS A 597 -1.99 -36.53 5.92
C HIS A 597 -1.40 -36.49 4.49
N LEU A 598 -1.69 -35.45 3.69
CA LEU A 598 -1.16 -35.29 2.33
C LEU A 598 -0.71 -33.87 1.95
N GLN A 599 -0.92 -32.86 2.81
CA GLN A 599 -0.56 -31.45 2.55
C GLN A 599 0.91 -31.32 2.15
N MET A 600 1.17 -30.95 0.89
CA MET A 600 2.50 -30.51 0.45
C MET A 600 2.78 -29.08 0.95
N GLY A 601 1.74 -28.37 1.39
CA GLY A 601 1.79 -27.06 2.04
C GLY A 601 2.24 -27.01 3.52
N GLN A 602 2.97 -28.00 4.05
CA GLN A 602 3.58 -27.90 5.40
C GLN A 602 5.05 -28.38 5.43
N ILE A 603 5.99 -27.44 5.53
CA ILE A 603 7.44 -27.74 5.60
C ILE A 603 7.89 -28.23 6.99
N ASP A 604 7.15 -27.89 8.05
CA ASP A 604 7.48 -28.26 9.43
C ASP A 604 7.14 -29.72 9.79
N SER A 605 6.31 -30.39 8.97
CA SER A 605 5.95 -31.80 9.17
C SER A 605 5.72 -32.53 7.85
N ILE A 606 6.80 -33.08 7.27
CA ILE A 606 6.74 -33.92 6.07
C ILE A 606 5.72 -35.08 6.29
N PRO A 607 4.64 -35.17 5.48
CA PRO A 607 3.61 -36.18 5.69
C PRO A 607 4.16 -37.62 5.52
N TYR A 608 3.74 -38.52 6.40
CA TYR A 608 4.14 -39.94 6.35
C TYR A 608 3.88 -40.57 4.97
N ASN A 609 2.72 -40.28 4.37
CA ASN A 609 2.31 -40.81 3.06
C ASN A 609 3.21 -40.29 1.93
N LEU A 610 3.64 -39.03 1.98
CA LEU A 610 4.65 -38.50 1.05
C LEU A 610 5.95 -39.31 1.18
N THR A 611 6.46 -39.51 2.40
CA THR A 611 7.67 -40.34 2.61
C THR A 611 7.50 -41.78 2.12
N GLN A 612 6.29 -42.37 2.17
CA GLN A 612 6.05 -43.70 1.58
C GLN A 612 5.98 -43.66 0.04
N TYR A 613 5.33 -42.66 -0.55
CA TYR A 613 5.33 -42.44 -2.00
C TYR A 613 6.75 -42.34 -2.55
N ILE A 614 7.60 -41.53 -1.92
CA ILE A 614 9.00 -41.36 -2.32
C ILE A 614 9.79 -42.67 -2.22
N LYS A 615 9.51 -43.54 -1.23
CA LYS A 615 10.16 -44.85 -1.12
C LYS A 615 9.72 -45.82 -2.23
N ILE A 616 8.46 -45.79 -2.62
CA ILE A 616 7.91 -46.63 -3.71
C ILE A 616 8.52 -46.20 -5.05
N HIS A 617 8.54 -44.89 -5.33
CA HIS A 617 8.98 -44.33 -6.61
C HIS A 617 10.44 -43.89 -6.63
N PHE A 618 11.22 -44.23 -5.60
CA PHE A 618 12.58 -43.71 -5.38
C PHE A 618 13.49 -43.82 -6.60
N ASN A 619 13.52 -44.98 -7.26
CA ASN A 619 14.36 -45.22 -8.43
C ASN A 619 13.94 -44.42 -9.68
N THR A 620 12.69 -43.97 -9.74
CA THR A 620 12.15 -43.14 -10.82
C THR A 620 12.46 -41.67 -10.53
N LEU A 621 12.05 -41.19 -9.34
CA LEU A 621 12.29 -39.81 -8.90
C LEU A 621 13.78 -39.48 -8.78
N SER A 622 14.60 -40.43 -8.31
CA SER A 622 16.07 -40.30 -8.29
C SER A 622 16.63 -40.07 -9.69
N LYS A 623 16.16 -40.77 -10.72
CA LYS A 623 16.58 -40.51 -12.12
C LYS A 623 16.06 -39.20 -12.69
N ILE A 624 14.90 -38.73 -12.23
CA ILE A 624 14.30 -37.47 -12.64
C ILE A 624 15.12 -36.28 -12.12
N PHE A 625 15.58 -36.37 -10.87
CA PHE A 625 16.33 -35.31 -10.19
C PHE A 625 17.87 -35.47 -10.22
N ASN A 626 18.41 -36.62 -10.62
CA ASN A 626 19.86 -36.84 -10.78
C ASN A 626 20.27 -36.55 -12.23
N HIS A 627 20.51 -35.27 -12.54
CA HIS A 627 21.09 -34.81 -13.80
C HIS A 627 22.16 -33.73 -13.58
#